data_AF-A0A960F4I2-F1
#
_entry.id   AF-A0A960F4I2-F1
#
_cell.length_a   1.000
_cell.length_b   1.000
_cell.length_c   1.000
_cell.angle_alpha   90.00
_cell.angle_beta   90.00
_cell.angle_gamma   90.00
#
_symmetry.space_group_name_H-M   'P 1'
#
loop_
_entity.id
_entity.type
_entity.pdbx_description
1 polymer ?
#
loop_
_entity_poly.entity_id
_entity_poly.type
_entity_poly.pdbx_seq_one_letter_code
_entity_poly.pdbx_strand_id
1 'polypeptide(L)'
;MSDPAPPATADHTGLTRFGLDPLIATLRWCALMLGTVFAAAEAADGNVRVVWTMSVVLFLTSWRTFRPLPFTDAAPTARVVAITDAAVLGLGLGLSDGLESPFVFCLVVAVGVAALGWGVIHALLAIGTGAAATTIAAVTAGGATGLDQRPTAVLLVSMLALVLVVGALRARLADAESRRRQLVDELDVLSETNDLLQILNRVARTLPSSLDLRQALETSRRQLGDA
;
A
#
# COMPACT_ATOMS: atom_id res chain seq x y z
N MET A 1 13.47 -40.35 -14.11
CA MET A 1 14.09 -39.52 -13.05
C MET A 1 13.46 -38.14 -13.18
N SER A 2 12.28 -37.99 -12.61
CA SER A 2 11.42 -36.82 -12.72
C SER A 2 11.62 -35.96 -11.49
N ASP A 3 12.12 -34.76 -11.72
CA ASP A 3 12.31 -33.71 -10.73
C ASP A 3 10.96 -33.35 -10.06
N PRO A 4 10.84 -33.39 -8.73
CA PRO A 4 9.61 -32.95 -8.08
C PRO A 4 9.48 -31.42 -8.24
N ALA A 5 8.35 -30.99 -8.81
CA ALA A 5 8.04 -29.58 -8.99
C ALA A 5 8.11 -28.83 -7.64
N PRO A 6 8.67 -27.60 -7.60
CA PRO A 6 8.74 -26.82 -6.38
C PRO A 6 7.32 -26.52 -5.86
N PRO A 7 7.12 -26.49 -4.53
CA PRO A 7 5.82 -26.19 -3.94
C PRO A 7 5.38 -24.78 -4.35
N ALA A 8 4.16 -24.68 -4.85
CA ALA A 8 3.53 -23.40 -5.17
C ALA A 8 3.46 -22.54 -3.90
N THR A 9 4.34 -21.56 -3.78
CA THR A 9 4.25 -20.51 -2.77
C THR A 9 2.95 -19.76 -3.03
N ALA A 10 1.95 -20.00 -2.19
CA ALA A 10 0.69 -19.28 -2.25
C ALA A 10 0.98 -17.78 -2.13
N ASP A 11 0.63 -17.05 -3.18
CA ASP A 11 0.88 -15.62 -3.34
C ASP A 11 0.04 -14.80 -2.34
N HIS A 12 0.48 -14.77 -1.09
CA HIS A 12 -0.13 -13.99 -0.01
C HIS A 12 -0.05 -12.47 -0.26
N THR A 13 0.84 -12.06 -1.17
CA THR A 13 0.97 -10.69 -1.66
C THR A 13 -0.26 -10.25 -2.46
N GLY A 14 -0.97 -11.18 -3.11
CA GLY A 14 -2.22 -10.86 -3.83
C GLY A 14 -3.36 -10.44 -2.89
N LEU A 15 -3.56 -11.13 -1.78
CA LEU A 15 -4.71 -10.93 -0.88
C LEU A 15 -4.72 -9.55 -0.19
N THR A 16 -3.56 -8.99 0.14
CA THR A 16 -3.46 -7.62 0.68
C THR A 16 -3.59 -6.54 -0.41
N ARG A 17 -3.16 -6.84 -1.65
CA ARG A 17 -3.32 -5.96 -2.83
C ARG A 17 -4.76 -5.81 -3.27
N PHE A 18 -5.55 -6.89 -3.23
CA PHE A 18 -6.97 -6.88 -3.62
C PHE A 18 -7.85 -5.98 -2.73
N GLY A 19 -7.43 -5.62 -1.52
CA GLY A 19 -8.24 -4.80 -0.60
C GLY A 19 -7.97 -3.29 -0.66
N LEU A 20 -6.71 -2.87 -0.83
CA LEU A 20 -6.32 -1.46 -0.65
C LEU A 20 -6.62 -0.59 -1.87
N ASP A 21 -6.37 -1.08 -3.07
CA ASP A 21 -6.63 -0.34 -4.32
C ASP A 21 -8.11 0.03 -4.50
N PRO A 22 -9.09 -0.90 -4.36
CA PRO A 22 -10.50 -0.54 -4.43
C PRO A 22 -10.97 0.32 -3.25
N LEU A 23 -10.38 0.17 -2.06
CA LEU A 23 -10.68 1.02 -0.92
C LEU A 23 -10.30 2.48 -1.19
N ILE A 24 -9.12 2.71 -1.77
CA ILE A 24 -8.64 4.06 -2.13
C ILE A 24 -9.51 4.67 -3.22
N ALA A 25 -9.88 3.89 -4.24
CA ALA A 25 -10.81 4.36 -5.27
C ALA A 25 -12.14 4.77 -4.64
N THR A 26 -12.70 3.94 -3.74
CA THR A 26 -13.95 4.23 -3.02
C THR A 26 -13.84 5.51 -2.20
N LEU A 27 -12.76 5.70 -1.44
CA LEU A 27 -12.52 6.92 -0.66
C LEU A 27 -12.47 8.18 -1.54
N ARG A 28 -11.82 8.11 -2.71
CA ARG A 28 -11.76 9.24 -3.67
C ARG A 28 -13.14 9.59 -4.20
N TRP A 29 -13.93 8.59 -4.61
CA TRP A 29 -15.31 8.80 -5.06
C TRP A 29 -16.22 9.33 -3.95
N CYS A 30 -16.09 8.84 -2.71
CA CYS A 30 -16.82 9.36 -1.56
C CYS A 30 -16.50 10.84 -1.28
N ALA A 31 -15.22 11.21 -1.30
CA ALA A 31 -14.80 12.60 -1.10
C ALA A 31 -15.30 13.53 -2.21
N LEU A 32 -15.27 13.06 -3.47
CA LEU A 32 -15.85 13.79 -4.59
C LEU A 32 -17.35 13.99 -4.41
N MET A 33 -18.09 12.92 -4.11
CA MET A 33 -19.55 12.98 -3.91
C MET A 33 -19.91 13.94 -2.77
N LEU A 34 -19.18 13.86 -1.64
CA LEU A 34 -19.37 14.77 -0.52
C LEU A 34 -19.15 16.23 -0.95
N GLY A 35 -18.07 16.51 -1.67
CA GLY A 35 -17.79 17.83 -2.22
C GLY A 35 -18.89 18.32 -3.18
N THR A 36 -19.39 17.45 -4.06
CA THR A 36 -20.48 17.81 -4.99
C THR A 36 -21.79 18.11 -4.26
N VAL A 37 -22.12 17.41 -3.17
CA VAL A 37 -23.33 17.67 -2.38
C VAL A 37 -23.26 19.07 -1.75
N PHE A 38 -22.11 19.44 -1.17
CA PHE A 38 -21.95 20.77 -0.58
C PHE A 38 -21.84 21.88 -1.64
N ALA A 39 -21.24 21.60 -2.79
CA ALA A 39 -21.13 22.54 -3.92
C ALA A 39 -22.43 22.71 -4.71
N ALA A 40 -23.44 21.86 -4.53
CA ALA A 40 -24.62 21.79 -5.40
C ALA A 40 -25.42 23.10 -5.42
N ALA A 41 -25.60 23.75 -4.28
CA ALA A 41 -26.34 25.01 -4.19
C ALA A 41 -25.61 26.15 -4.92
N GLU A 42 -24.31 26.33 -4.63
CA GLU A 42 -23.49 27.36 -5.27
C GLU A 42 -23.33 27.14 -6.78
N ALA A 43 -23.26 25.88 -7.22
CA ALA A 43 -23.24 25.54 -8.63
C ALA A 43 -24.58 25.83 -9.32
N ALA A 44 -25.71 25.59 -8.63
CA ALA A 44 -27.05 25.92 -9.14
C ALA A 44 -27.27 27.44 -9.26
N ASP A 45 -26.65 28.22 -8.37
CA ASP A 45 -26.64 29.69 -8.42
C ASP A 45 -25.74 30.26 -9.53
N GLY A 46 -25.07 29.40 -10.31
CA GLY A 46 -24.27 29.80 -11.47
C GLY A 46 -22.84 30.20 -11.13
N ASN A 47 -22.30 29.82 -9.97
CA ASN A 47 -20.90 30.07 -9.63
C ASN A 47 -19.96 29.25 -10.52
N VAL A 48 -19.50 29.88 -11.60
CA VAL A 48 -18.59 29.28 -12.59
C VAL A 48 -17.30 28.75 -11.97
N ARG A 49 -16.79 29.35 -10.89
CA ARG A 49 -15.55 28.90 -10.26
C ARG A 49 -15.72 27.50 -9.65
N VAL A 50 -16.81 27.29 -8.93
CA VAL A 50 -17.19 26.00 -8.31
C VAL A 50 -17.42 24.93 -9.38
N VAL A 51 -18.05 25.28 -10.50
CA VAL A 51 -18.24 24.34 -11.62
C VAL A 51 -16.91 23.94 -12.26
N TRP A 52 -15.98 24.88 -12.41
CA TRP A 52 -14.63 24.61 -12.90
C TRP A 52 -13.86 23.67 -11.97
N THR A 53 -13.86 23.93 -10.67
CA THR A 53 -13.16 23.07 -9.70
C THR A 53 -13.78 21.69 -9.61
N MET A 54 -15.10 21.59 -9.61
CA MET A 54 -15.82 20.33 -9.72
C MET A 54 -15.37 19.53 -10.94
N SER A 55 -15.27 20.19 -12.11
CA SER A 55 -14.85 19.55 -13.37
C SER A 55 -13.41 19.03 -13.29
N VAL A 56 -12.49 19.81 -12.72
CA VAL A 56 -11.09 19.40 -12.51
C VAL A 56 -11.01 18.19 -11.57
N VAL A 57 -11.72 18.22 -10.45
CA VAL A 57 -11.70 17.14 -9.45
C VAL A 57 -12.35 15.86 -9.99
N LEU A 58 -13.47 15.98 -10.72
CA LEU A 58 -14.10 14.87 -11.46
C LEU A 58 -13.14 14.25 -12.47
N PHE A 59 -12.48 15.07 -13.28
CA PHE A 59 -11.52 14.61 -14.27
C PHE A 59 -10.36 13.86 -13.62
N LEU A 60 -9.76 14.43 -12.57
CA LEU A 60 -8.66 13.80 -11.83
C LEU A 60 -9.09 12.48 -11.18
N THR A 61 -10.27 12.44 -10.56
CA THR A 61 -10.79 11.24 -9.89
C THR A 61 -11.06 10.13 -10.91
N SER A 62 -11.64 10.48 -12.05
CA SER A 62 -11.89 9.55 -13.16
C SER A 62 -10.59 9.05 -13.76
N TRP A 63 -9.65 9.95 -14.07
CA TRP A 63 -8.33 9.61 -14.61
C TRP A 63 -7.58 8.63 -13.72
N ARG A 64 -7.60 8.86 -12.40
CA ARG A 64 -6.95 8.00 -11.40
C ARG A 64 -7.63 6.66 -11.19
N THR A 65 -8.92 6.56 -11.50
CA THR A 65 -9.62 5.27 -11.53
C THR A 65 -9.11 4.38 -12.67
N PHE A 66 -8.77 4.96 -13.83
CA PHE A 66 -8.20 4.21 -14.96
C PHE A 66 -6.69 3.95 -14.83
N ARG A 67 -5.95 4.81 -14.12
CA ARG A 67 -4.51 4.64 -13.85
C ARG A 67 -4.22 4.62 -12.36
N PRO A 68 -4.45 3.48 -11.68
CA PRO A 68 -4.13 3.35 -10.27
C PRO A 68 -2.63 3.52 -10.01
N LEU A 69 -2.31 4.07 -8.85
CA LEU A 69 -0.93 4.25 -8.39
C LEU A 69 -0.34 2.89 -7.99
N PRO A 70 0.80 2.46 -8.54
CA PRO A 70 1.44 1.24 -8.08
C PRO A 70 2.02 1.47 -6.67
N PHE A 71 1.48 0.77 -5.67
CA PHE A 71 2.00 0.79 -4.28
C PHE A 71 3.21 -0.13 -4.05
N THR A 72 3.47 -1.05 -4.99
CA THR A 72 4.44 -2.15 -4.81
C THR A 72 5.85 -1.79 -5.25
N ASP A 73 6.01 -0.98 -6.29
CA ASP A 73 7.35 -0.53 -6.71
C ASP A 73 7.65 0.84 -6.11
N ALA A 74 8.73 0.91 -5.36
CA ALA A 74 9.30 2.13 -4.82
C ALA A 74 9.83 3.10 -5.91
N ALA A 75 9.27 3.02 -7.12
CA ALA A 75 9.63 3.88 -8.22
C ALA A 75 9.39 5.34 -7.80
N PRO A 76 10.40 6.22 -7.96
CA PRO A 76 10.28 7.63 -7.58
C PRO A 76 9.14 8.33 -8.35
N THR A 77 8.74 7.79 -9.49
CA THR A 77 7.63 8.27 -10.31
C THR A 77 6.29 8.28 -9.57
N ALA A 78 5.94 7.22 -8.83
CA ALA A 78 4.66 7.15 -8.10
C ALA A 78 4.56 8.20 -6.98
N ARG A 79 5.71 8.52 -6.35
CA ARG A 79 5.82 9.55 -5.30
C ARG A 79 5.60 10.95 -5.87
N VAL A 80 6.27 11.26 -6.97
CA VAL A 80 6.10 12.54 -7.68
C VAL A 80 4.65 12.71 -8.10
N VAL A 81 4.05 11.66 -8.66
CA VAL A 81 2.67 11.65 -9.11
C VAL A 81 1.66 11.90 -7.97
N ALA A 82 1.92 11.44 -6.73
CA ALA A 82 1.07 11.74 -5.59
C ALA A 82 1.18 13.22 -5.14
N ILE A 83 2.40 13.76 -5.14
CA ILE A 83 2.65 15.18 -4.83
C ILE A 83 2.03 16.08 -5.90
N THR A 84 2.15 15.71 -7.18
CA THR A 84 1.50 16.42 -8.27
C THR A 84 -0.02 16.40 -8.14
N ASP A 85 -0.63 15.28 -7.72
CA ASP A 85 -2.08 15.22 -7.46
C ASP A 85 -2.51 16.24 -6.39
N ALA A 86 -1.76 16.32 -5.29
CA ALA A 86 -2.03 17.30 -4.23
C ALA A 86 -1.87 18.74 -4.74
N ALA A 87 -0.86 19.00 -5.58
CA ALA A 87 -0.65 20.30 -6.19
C ALA A 87 -1.78 20.69 -7.15
N VAL A 88 -2.23 19.79 -8.04
CA VAL A 88 -3.32 20.09 -8.99
C VAL A 88 -4.64 20.28 -8.25
N LEU A 89 -4.93 19.47 -7.23
CA LEU A 89 -6.09 19.68 -6.36
C LEU A 89 -6.00 21.03 -5.65
N GLY A 90 -4.86 21.37 -5.06
CA GLY A 90 -4.62 22.65 -4.41
C GLY A 90 -4.83 23.85 -5.36
N LEU A 91 -4.29 23.77 -6.58
CA LEU A 91 -4.51 24.79 -7.61
C LEU A 91 -6.01 24.98 -7.92
N GLY A 92 -6.74 23.88 -8.09
CA GLY A 92 -8.19 23.93 -8.30
C GLY A 92 -8.88 24.64 -7.14
N LEU A 93 -8.62 24.20 -5.91
CA LEU A 93 -9.20 24.79 -4.69
C LEU A 93 -8.94 26.30 -4.59
N GLY A 94 -7.70 26.74 -4.85
CA GLY A 94 -7.33 28.15 -4.79
C GLY A 94 -8.06 29.04 -5.80
N LEU A 95 -8.57 28.48 -6.90
CA LEU A 95 -9.35 29.22 -7.90
C LEU A 95 -10.84 29.34 -7.53
N SER A 96 -11.40 28.41 -6.74
CA SER A 96 -12.77 28.52 -6.23
C SER A 96 -12.83 29.49 -5.06
N ASP A 97 -12.35 29.04 -3.89
CA ASP A 97 -12.46 29.75 -2.60
C ASP A 97 -11.36 29.30 -1.62
N GLY A 98 -10.25 28.78 -2.14
CA GLY A 98 -9.15 28.26 -1.34
C GLY A 98 -9.52 27.03 -0.51
N LEU A 99 -9.15 27.04 0.77
CA LEU A 99 -9.38 25.93 1.69
C LEU A 99 -10.82 25.87 2.25
N GLU A 100 -11.64 26.91 2.00
CA GLU A 100 -13.07 26.89 2.29
C GLU A 100 -13.87 26.16 1.19
N SER A 101 -13.23 25.82 0.07
CA SER A 101 -13.88 25.12 -1.04
C SER A 101 -14.48 23.76 -0.60
N PRO A 102 -15.70 23.42 -1.06
CA PRO A 102 -16.34 22.12 -0.79
C PRO A 102 -15.49 20.90 -1.16
N PHE A 103 -14.56 21.06 -2.11
CA PHE A 103 -13.71 19.97 -2.61
C PHE A 103 -12.47 19.70 -1.76
N VAL A 104 -12.33 20.34 -0.59
CA VAL A 104 -11.20 20.13 0.33
C VAL A 104 -11.07 18.69 0.82
N PHE A 105 -12.17 17.96 0.92
CA PHE A 105 -12.14 16.53 1.24
C PHE A 105 -11.34 15.70 0.24
N CYS A 106 -11.29 16.09 -1.04
CA CYS A 106 -10.49 15.41 -2.04
C CYS A 106 -8.99 15.58 -1.78
N LEU A 107 -8.58 16.76 -1.31
CA LEU A 107 -7.20 17.03 -0.88
C LEU A 107 -6.85 16.24 0.39
N VAL A 108 -7.78 16.17 1.36
CA VAL A 108 -7.62 15.36 2.59
C VAL A 108 -7.40 13.88 2.24
N VAL A 109 -8.22 13.32 1.35
CA VAL A 109 -8.05 11.94 0.89
C VAL A 109 -6.74 11.75 0.15
N ALA A 110 -6.34 12.67 -0.73
CA ALA A 110 -5.05 12.59 -1.44
C ALA A 110 -3.86 12.55 -0.46
N VAL A 111 -3.90 13.36 0.61
CA VAL A 111 -2.89 13.38 1.67
C VAL A 111 -2.91 12.07 2.48
N GLY A 112 -4.10 11.55 2.82
CA GLY A 112 -4.23 10.25 3.50
C GLY A 112 -3.66 9.11 2.66
N VAL A 113 -3.91 9.12 1.35
CA VAL A 113 -3.34 8.15 0.40
C VAL A 113 -1.82 8.28 0.34
N ALA A 114 -1.28 9.50 0.33
CA ALA A 114 0.16 9.72 0.38
C ALA A 114 0.80 9.18 1.68
N ALA A 115 0.13 9.37 2.83
CA ALA A 115 0.57 8.84 4.13
C ALA A 115 0.59 7.32 4.14
N LEU A 116 -0.48 6.69 3.65
CA LEU A 116 -0.58 5.24 3.57
C LEU A 116 0.43 4.66 2.58
N GLY A 117 0.63 5.32 1.43
CA GLY A 117 1.43 4.84 0.31
C GLY A 117 2.94 5.04 0.43
N TRP A 118 3.39 6.19 0.96
CA TRP A 118 4.83 6.50 1.08
C TRP A 118 5.26 7.06 2.44
N GLY A 119 4.36 7.05 3.43
CA GLY A 119 4.67 7.42 4.81
C GLY A 119 4.46 8.91 5.12
N VAL A 120 4.74 9.28 6.37
CA VAL A 120 4.42 10.60 6.94
C VAL A 120 5.13 11.74 6.20
N ILE A 121 6.40 11.58 5.82
CA ILE A 121 7.17 12.64 5.14
C ILE A 121 6.53 13.02 3.80
N HIS A 122 6.14 12.05 2.99
CA HIS A 122 5.50 12.31 1.70
C HIS A 122 4.11 12.93 1.86
N ALA A 123 3.38 12.56 2.92
CA ALA A 123 2.12 13.20 3.24
C ALA A 123 2.30 14.65 3.68
N LEU A 124 3.34 14.97 4.46
CA LEU A 124 3.68 16.35 4.81
C LEU A 124 4.07 17.17 3.57
N LEU A 125 4.82 16.58 2.64
CA LEU A 125 5.10 17.22 1.35
C LEU A 125 3.83 17.43 0.53
N ALA A 126 2.90 16.47 0.52
CA ALA A 126 1.60 16.62 -0.14
C ALA A 126 0.74 17.73 0.49
N ILE A 127 0.72 17.84 1.82
CA ILE A 127 0.08 18.95 2.53
C ILE A 127 0.73 20.27 2.13
N GLY A 128 2.05 20.36 2.22
CA GLY A 128 2.80 21.59 1.93
C GLY A 128 2.63 22.05 0.48
N THR A 129 2.72 21.12 -0.48
CA THR A 129 2.54 21.42 -1.90
C THR A 129 1.10 21.75 -2.25
N GLY A 130 0.12 21.05 -1.68
CA GLY A 130 -1.30 21.37 -1.82
C GLY A 130 -1.61 22.76 -1.27
N ALA A 131 -1.18 23.06 -0.04
CA ALA A 131 -1.37 24.36 0.59
C ALA A 131 -0.68 25.49 -0.19
N ALA A 132 0.57 25.28 -0.64
CA ALA A 132 1.29 26.26 -1.45
C ALA A 132 0.61 26.49 -2.81
N ALA A 133 0.13 25.44 -3.46
CA ALA A 133 -0.62 25.56 -4.70
C ALA A 133 -1.93 26.35 -4.50
N THR A 134 -2.67 26.06 -3.43
CA THR A 134 -3.89 26.80 -3.07
C THR A 134 -3.61 28.28 -2.81
N THR A 135 -2.56 28.61 -2.07
CA THR A 135 -2.22 30.01 -1.75
C THR A 135 -1.75 30.77 -2.99
N ILE A 136 -0.92 30.16 -3.84
CA ILE A 136 -0.48 30.77 -5.11
C ILE A 136 -1.68 31.03 -6.02
N ALA A 137 -2.58 30.05 -6.18
CA ALA A 137 -3.78 30.19 -6.99
C ALA A 137 -4.73 31.26 -6.42
N ALA A 138 -4.93 31.31 -5.10
CA ALA A 138 -5.77 32.32 -4.47
C ALA A 138 -5.21 33.73 -4.65
N VAL A 139 -3.90 33.94 -4.44
CA VAL A 139 -3.24 35.23 -4.62
C VAL A 139 -3.31 35.69 -6.08
N THR A 140 -3.05 34.79 -7.03
CA THR A 140 -3.10 35.12 -8.46
C THR A 140 -4.51 35.41 -8.96
N ALA A 141 -5.54 34.80 -8.36
CA ALA A 141 -6.94 35.08 -8.62
C ALA A 141 -7.47 36.36 -7.90
N GLY A 142 -6.61 37.06 -7.14
CA GLY A 142 -6.99 38.25 -6.36
C GLY A 142 -7.85 37.95 -5.13
N GLY A 143 -7.89 36.69 -4.69
CA GLY A 143 -8.64 36.24 -3.51
C GLY A 143 -7.86 36.39 -2.20
N ALA A 144 -8.58 36.37 -1.08
CA ALA A 144 -7.97 36.29 0.23
C ALA A 144 -7.37 34.89 0.45
N THR A 145 -6.20 34.80 1.08
CA THR A 145 -5.51 33.51 1.28
C THR A 145 -6.15 32.62 2.34
N GLY A 146 -7.14 33.10 3.11
CA GLY A 146 -7.88 32.35 4.14
C GLY A 146 -7.02 31.75 5.26
N LEU A 147 -5.70 31.97 5.25
CA LEU A 147 -4.71 31.37 6.15
C LEU A 147 -4.88 31.83 7.61
N ASP A 148 -5.48 33.01 7.81
CA ASP A 148 -5.68 33.60 9.14
C ASP A 148 -7.04 33.22 9.78
N GLN A 149 -7.86 32.45 9.06
CA GLN A 149 -9.16 32.02 9.55
C GLN A 149 -9.02 30.77 10.44
N ARG A 150 -9.66 30.80 11.61
CA ARG A 150 -9.77 29.65 12.52
C ARG A 150 -10.18 28.32 11.84
N PRO A 151 -11.17 28.26 10.94
CA PRO A 151 -11.52 27.01 10.25
C PRO A 151 -10.35 26.41 9.46
N THR A 152 -9.55 27.24 8.80
CA THR A 152 -8.37 26.82 8.05
C THR A 152 -7.32 26.16 8.95
N ALA A 153 -7.06 26.75 10.11
CA ALA A 153 -6.14 26.17 11.09
C ALA A 153 -6.64 24.81 11.60
N VAL A 154 -7.93 24.69 11.91
CA VAL A 154 -8.55 23.42 12.35
C VAL A 154 -8.43 22.36 11.26
N LEU A 155 -8.68 22.71 10.00
CA LEU A 155 -8.53 21.80 8.86
C LEU A 155 -7.10 21.30 8.75
N LEU A 156 -6.09 22.19 8.76
CA LEU A 156 -4.68 21.79 8.66
C LEU A 156 -4.25 20.88 9.82
N VAL A 157 -4.68 21.20 11.05
CA VAL A 157 -4.45 20.34 12.21
C VAL A 157 -5.13 18.98 12.05
N SER A 158 -6.35 18.93 11.51
CA SER A 158 -7.06 17.68 11.24
C SER A 158 -6.35 16.81 10.19
N MET A 159 -5.77 17.44 9.15
CA MET A 159 -4.95 16.75 8.14
C MET A 159 -3.68 16.18 8.76
N LEU A 160 -3.00 16.95 9.62
CA LEU A 160 -1.83 16.47 10.36
C LEU A 160 -2.19 15.28 11.27
N ALA A 161 -3.29 15.37 12.00
CA ALA A 161 -3.78 14.28 12.84
C ALA A 161 -4.08 13.03 12.00
N LEU A 162 -4.76 13.17 10.86
CA LEU A 162 -5.02 12.08 9.92
C LEU A 162 -3.72 11.44 9.44
N VAL A 163 -2.73 12.24 9.04
CA VAL A 163 -1.41 11.74 8.59
C VAL A 163 -0.72 10.95 9.69
N LEU A 164 -0.78 11.40 10.94
CA LEU A 164 -0.18 10.70 12.07
C LEU A 164 -0.89 9.36 12.33
N VAL A 165 -2.23 9.34 12.33
CA VAL A 165 -3.01 8.13 12.54
C VAL A 165 -2.78 7.11 11.42
N VAL A 166 -2.84 7.54 10.16
CA VAL A 166 -2.59 6.67 9.00
C VAL A 166 -1.13 6.21 8.96
N GLY A 167 -0.18 7.08 9.29
CA GLY A 167 1.23 6.74 9.41
C GLY A 167 1.48 5.69 10.50
N ALA A 168 0.84 5.84 11.66
CA ALA A 168 0.90 4.85 12.73
C ALA A 168 0.29 3.51 12.30
N LEU A 169 -0.86 3.53 11.62
CA LEU A 169 -1.48 2.32 11.07
C LEU A 169 -0.54 1.61 10.09
N ARG A 170 0.08 2.35 9.17
CA ARG A 170 1.07 1.81 8.23
C ARG A 170 2.25 1.16 8.96
N ALA A 171 2.79 1.81 9.99
CA ALA A 171 3.89 1.26 10.79
C ALA A 171 3.48 -0.07 11.45
N ARG A 172 2.26 -0.13 12.02
CA ARG A 172 1.71 -1.36 12.61
C ARG A 172 1.54 -2.48 11.59
N LEU A 173 1.08 -2.16 10.38
CA LEU A 173 0.95 -3.14 9.29
C LEU A 173 2.33 -3.67 8.84
N ALA A 174 3.33 -2.80 8.77
CA ALA A 174 4.70 -3.20 8.45
C ALA A 174 5.31 -4.10 9.54
N ASP A 175 5.06 -3.80 10.81
CA ASP A 175 5.49 -4.63 11.95
C ASP A 175 4.79 -6.00 11.96
N ALA A 176 3.52 -6.07 11.59
CA ALA A 176 2.78 -7.33 11.52
C ALA A 176 3.34 -8.23 10.41
N GLU A 177 3.65 -7.65 9.26
CA GLU A 177 4.23 -8.35 8.11
C GLU A 177 5.66 -8.83 8.39
N SER A 178 6.48 -8.04 9.09
CA SER A 178 7.84 -8.45 9.46
C SER A 178 7.84 -9.64 10.44
N ARG A 179 6.96 -9.61 11.45
CA ARG A 179 6.77 -10.74 12.37
C ARG A 179 6.30 -12.00 11.66
N ARG A 180 5.37 -11.85 10.71
CA ARG A 180 4.87 -12.98 9.91
C ARG A 180 5.99 -13.63 9.10
N ARG A 181 6.87 -12.84 8.48
CA ARG A 181 8.03 -13.35 7.74
C ARG A 181 8.98 -14.13 8.64
N GLN A 182 9.28 -13.61 9.83
CA GLN A 182 10.11 -14.31 10.81
C GLN A 182 9.54 -15.68 11.19
N LEU A 183 8.21 -15.78 11.37
CA LEU A 183 7.54 -17.05 11.66
C LEU A 183 7.61 -18.03 10.49
N VAL A 184 7.52 -17.54 9.25
CA VAL A 184 7.65 -18.39 8.06
C VAL A 184 9.08 -18.91 7.93
N ASP A 185 10.08 -18.06 8.13
CA ASP A 185 11.50 -18.45 8.10
C ASP A 185 11.81 -19.50 9.19
N GLU A 186 11.25 -19.35 10.39
CA GLU A 186 11.40 -20.33 11.47
C GLU A 186 10.76 -21.68 11.14
N LEU A 187 9.56 -21.67 10.55
CA LEU A 187 8.90 -22.90 10.10
C LEU A 187 9.67 -23.61 8.99
N ASP A 188 10.32 -22.86 8.09
CA ASP A 188 11.13 -23.42 7.01
C ASP A 188 12.34 -24.18 7.58
N VAL A 189 13.04 -23.60 8.56
CA VAL A 189 14.16 -24.26 9.27
C VAL A 189 13.70 -25.53 10.01
N LEU A 190 12.52 -25.50 10.64
CA LEU A 190 11.96 -26.68 11.31
C LEU A 190 11.58 -27.78 10.30
N SER A 191 11.02 -27.40 9.15
CA SER A 191 10.71 -28.34 8.06
C SER A 191 11.98 -28.99 7.51
N GLU A 192 13.02 -28.20 7.24
CA GLU A 192 14.32 -28.68 6.76
C GLU A 192 14.95 -29.67 7.75
N THR A 193 14.87 -29.37 9.05
CA THR A 193 15.38 -30.27 10.11
C THR A 193 14.62 -31.59 10.15
N ASN A 194 13.29 -31.55 10.01
CA ASN A 194 12.46 -32.75 9.97
C ASN A 194 12.75 -33.61 8.72
N ASP A 195 13.00 -32.97 7.58
CA ASP A 195 13.39 -33.67 6.34
C ASP A 195 14.76 -34.35 6.49
N LEU A 196 15.72 -33.69 7.13
CA LEU A 196 17.03 -34.28 7.45
C LEU A 196 16.90 -35.49 8.39
N LEU A 197 16.00 -35.43 9.39
CA LEU A 197 15.73 -36.56 10.27
C LEU A 197 15.05 -37.72 9.53
N GLN A 198 14.16 -37.44 8.57
CA GLN A 198 13.59 -38.48 7.71
C GLN A 198 14.66 -39.14 6.84
N ILE A 199 15.60 -38.36 6.28
CA ILE A 199 16.72 -38.89 5.49
C ILE A 199 17.61 -39.75 6.38
N LEU A 200 17.97 -39.28 7.58
CA LEU A 200 18.77 -40.05 8.54
C LEU A 200 18.09 -41.35 8.94
N ASN A 201 16.80 -41.30 9.25
CA ASN A 201 16.02 -42.49 9.63
C ASN A 201 15.91 -43.48 8.45
N ARG A 202 15.73 -42.99 7.22
CA ARG A 202 15.74 -43.82 6.01
C ARG A 202 17.10 -44.49 5.82
N VAL A 203 18.20 -43.75 5.97
CA VAL A 203 19.57 -44.29 5.89
C VAL A 203 19.82 -45.34 6.97
N ALA A 204 19.46 -45.05 8.22
CA ALA A 204 19.59 -45.98 9.34
C ALA A 204 18.76 -47.27 9.16
N ARG A 205 17.61 -47.18 8.48
CA ARG A 205 16.77 -48.34 8.16
C ARG A 205 17.26 -49.13 6.95
N THR A 206 18.02 -48.53 6.03
CA THR A 206 18.63 -49.22 4.89
C THR A 206 20.01 -49.81 5.18
N LEU A 207 20.73 -49.29 6.18
CA LEU A 207 22.06 -49.78 6.61
C LEU A 207 22.09 -51.27 7.05
N PRO A 208 21.07 -51.83 7.74
CA PRO A 208 21.04 -53.23 8.15
C PRO A 208 21.02 -54.19 6.95
N SER A 209 20.37 -53.79 5.84
CA SER A 209 20.32 -54.62 4.63
C SER A 209 21.68 -54.86 4.00
N SER A 210 22.63 -53.91 4.17
CA SER A 210 24.01 -54.07 3.73
C SER A 210 24.85 -54.97 4.66
N LEU A 211 24.53 -54.99 5.95
CA LEU A 211 25.13 -55.89 6.94
C LEU A 211 24.64 -57.33 6.77
N ASP A 212 23.34 -57.52 6.53
CA ASP A 212 22.76 -58.85 6.23
C ASP A 212 23.32 -59.45 4.94
N LEU A 213 23.51 -58.64 3.89
CA LEU A 213 24.15 -59.09 2.64
C LEU A 213 25.59 -59.57 2.87
N ARG A 214 26.35 -58.86 3.70
CA ARG A 214 27.73 -59.23 4.05
C ARG A 214 27.76 -60.51 4.88
N GLN A 215 26.86 -60.64 5.86
CA GLN A 215 26.72 -61.86 6.68
C GLN A 215 26.29 -63.08 5.86
N ALA A 216 25.35 -62.92 4.92
CA ALA A 216 24.91 -63.99 4.02
C ALA A 216 26.03 -64.48 3.07
N LEU A 217 26.88 -63.57 2.60
CA LEU A 217 28.09 -63.88 1.82
C LEU A 217 29.10 -64.66 2.65
N GLU A 218 29.28 -64.28 3.92
CA GLU A 218 30.25 -64.89 4.83
C GLU A 218 29.81 -66.30 5.26
N THR A 219 28.50 -66.54 5.38
CA THR A 219 27.93 -67.88 5.61
C THR A 219 28.06 -68.77 4.38
N SER A 220 27.78 -68.26 3.18
CA SER A 220 27.98 -69.00 1.93
C SER A 220 29.44 -69.39 1.73
N ARG A 221 30.38 -68.50 2.09
CA ARG A 221 31.82 -68.78 2.03
C ARG A 221 32.26 -69.85 3.02
N ARG A 222 31.71 -69.87 4.24
CA ARG A 222 31.97 -70.95 5.20
C ARG A 222 31.41 -72.30 4.72
N GLN A 223 30.19 -72.33 4.19
CA GLN A 223 29.61 -73.56 3.63
C GLN A 223 30.40 -74.13 2.46
N LEU A 224 31.00 -73.29 1.62
CA LEU A 224 31.87 -73.73 0.53
C LEU A 224 33.28 -74.14 0.99
N GLY A 225 33.70 -73.75 2.20
CA GLY A 225 35.00 -74.13 2.77
C GLY A 225 34.96 -75.44 3.57
N ASP A 226 33.78 -75.85 4.03
CA ASP A 226 33.55 -77.08 4.80
C ASP A 226 33.09 -78.28 3.94
N ALA A 227 33.07 -78.13 2.61
CA ALA A 227 32.79 -79.19 1.63
C ALA A 227 34.07 -79.57 0.85
#